data_AF-A0AAN4CJ44-F1
#
_entry.id   AF-A0AAN4CJ44-F1
#
_cell.length_a   1.000
_cell.length_b   1.000
_cell.length_c   1.000
_cell.angle_alpha   90.00
_cell.angle_beta   90.00
_cell.angle_gamma   90.00
#
_symmetry.space_group_name_H-M   'P 1'
#
loop_
_entity.id
_entity.type
_entity.pdbx_description
1 polymer ?
#
loop_
_entity_poly.entity_id
_entity_poly.type
_entity_poly.pdbx_seq_one_letter_code
_entity_poly.pdbx_strand_id
1 'polypeptide(L)' 'MSKNWMRHFELLLVDDKGDGIKISELKVTFNIQKMPATIFNGFVGNFKVYNLSPTTQNRIMQKEFSRIQVIAGYKGQPD' A
#
# COMPACT_ATOMS: atom_id res chain seq x y z
N MET A 1 -5.94 5.64 25.45
CA MET A 1 -6.81 5.28 24.31
C MET A 1 -6.55 6.29 23.19
N SER A 2 -5.65 6.00 22.24
CA SER A 2 -5.32 6.97 21.19
C SER A 2 -6.43 6.99 20.13
N LYS A 3 -6.88 8.21 19.83
CA LYS A 3 -7.93 8.51 18.87
C LYS A 3 -7.53 7.95 17.50
N ASN A 4 -8.42 7.15 16.90
CA ASN A 4 -8.37 6.77 15.49
C ASN A 4 -8.47 8.04 14.63
N TRP A 5 -7.36 8.75 14.45
CA TRP A 5 -7.28 9.79 13.45
C TRP A 5 -7.45 9.12 12.10
N MET A 6 -8.46 9.55 11.36
CA MET A 6 -8.77 9.07 10.02
C MET A 6 -7.49 9.12 9.19
N ARG A 7 -6.81 7.98 9.08
CA ARG A 7 -5.63 7.85 8.25
C ARG A 7 -6.13 7.97 6.83
N HIS A 8 -5.77 9.06 6.17
CA HIS A 8 -5.90 9.11 4.73
C HIS A 8 -4.93 8.05 4.21
N PHE A 9 -5.50 7.02 3.61
CA PHE A 9 -4.75 5.89 3.09
C PHE A 9 -5.12 5.71 1.63
N GLU A 10 -4.15 5.89 0.77
CA GLU A 10 -4.25 5.60 -0.65
C GLU A 10 -3.20 4.55 -1.03
N LEU A 11 -3.69 3.51 -1.69
CA LEU A 11 -2.89 2.46 -2.29
C LEU A 11 -3.15 2.47 -3.78
N LEU A 12 -2.09 2.65 -4.55
CA LEU A 12 -2.10 2.65 -6.00
C LEU A 12 -1.10 1.59 -6.49
N LEU A 13 -1.57 0.67 -7.32
CA LEU A 13 -0.71 -0.25 -8.05
C LEU A 13 -0.51 0.30 -9.45
N VAL A 14 0.73 0.44 -9.89
CA VAL A 14 1.09 1.08 -11.16
C VAL A 14 1.92 0.12 -11.99
N ASP A 15 1.66 0.07 -13.29
CA ASP A 15 2.48 -0.59 -14.30
C ASP A 15 3.64 0.33 -14.75
N ASP A 16 4.58 -0.21 -15.53
CA ASP A 16 5.73 0.50 -16.09
C ASP A 16 5.30 1.71 -16.97
N LYS A 17 4.11 1.63 -17.57
CA LYS A 17 3.54 2.68 -18.42
C LYS A 17 2.91 3.84 -17.65
N GLY A 18 2.80 3.74 -16.32
CA GLY A 18 2.14 4.75 -15.49
C GLY A 18 0.63 4.54 -15.30
N ASP A 19 0.04 3.57 -16.00
CA ASP A 19 -1.34 3.13 -15.78
C ASP A 19 -1.44 2.25 -14.53
N GLY A 20 -2.52 2.40 -13.78
CA GLY A 20 -2.64 1.73 -12.50
C GLY A 20 -4.06 1.64 -11.97
N ILE A 21 -4.21 0.87 -10.89
CA ILE A 21 -5.48 0.72 -10.18
C ILE A 21 -5.36 1.26 -8.76
N LYS A 22 -6.33 2.09 -8.38
CA LYS A 22 -6.45 2.61 -7.02
C LYS A 22 -7.30 1.65 -6.20
N ILE A 23 -6.77 1.19 -5.07
CA ILE A 23 -7.43 0.22 -4.18
C ILE A 23 -7.68 0.81 -2.79
N SER A 24 -7.81 2.13 -2.74
CA SER A 24 -7.89 2.91 -1.50
C SER A 24 -9.25 2.79 -0.80
N GLU A 25 -10.29 2.38 -1.55
CA GLU A 25 -11.65 2.20 -1.03
C GLU A 25 -11.82 0.88 -0.26
N LEU A 26 -10.87 -0.04 -0.39
CA LEU A 26 -10.89 -1.31 0.31
C LEU A 26 -10.27 -1.18 1.70
N LYS A 27 -10.65 -2.10 2.59
CA LYS A 27 -10.01 -2.23 3.89
C LYS A 27 -8.58 -2.74 3.68
N VAL A 28 -7.59 -1.93 4.06
CA VAL A 28 -6.17 -2.29 3.99
C VAL A 28 -5.52 -2.20 5.36
N THR A 29 -4.71 -3.20 5.70
CA THR A 29 -3.78 -3.12 6.82
C THR A 29 -2.36 -3.13 6.27
N PHE A 30 -1.48 -2.32 6.85
CA PHE A 30 -0.09 -2.26 6.43
C PHE A 30 0.84 -2.16 7.63
N ASN A 31 2.05 -2.66 7.45
CA ASN A 31 3.09 -2.64 8.45
C ASN A 31 4.45 -2.42 7.77
N ILE A 32 5.12 -1.33 8.13
CA ILE A 32 6.45 -0.99 7.62
C ILE A 32 7.45 -1.29 8.72
N GLN A 33 8.40 -2.17 8.43
CA GLN A 33 9.48 -2.53 9.34
C GLN A 33 10.82 -2.19 8.72
N LYS A 34 11.69 -1.55 9.50
CA LYS A 34 13.09 -1.35 9.12
C LYS A 34 13.83 -2.68 9.35
N MET A 35 14.41 -3.24 8.29
CA MET A 35 15.20 -4.45 8.42
C MET A 35 16.62 -4.10 8.91
N PRO A 36 17.24 -4.99 9.71
CA PRO A 36 18.62 -4.79 10.14
C PRO A 36 19.57 -4.87 8.95
N ALA A 37 20.60 -4.03 8.97
CA ALA A 37 21.58 -3.89 7.89
C ALA A 37 22.31 -5.19 7.54
N THR A 38 22.36 -6.15 8.45
CA THR A 38 22.95 -7.48 8.26
C THR A 38 22.14 -8.40 7.36
N ILE A 39 20.85 -8.14 7.16
CA ILE A 39 19.96 -8.95 6.31
C ILE A 39 19.57 -8.16 5.06
N PHE A 40 19.09 -6.93 5.26
CA PHE A 40 18.64 -6.05 4.19
C PHE A 40 18.63 -4.62 4.72
N ASN A 41 19.49 -3.75 4.18
CA ASN A 41 19.56 -2.36 4.61
C ASN A 41 18.44 -1.53 3.97
N GLY A 42 17.20 -1.78 4.38
CA GLY A 42 16.03 -1.15 3.80
C GLY A 42 14.78 -1.27 4.68
N PHE A 43 13.67 -0.79 4.14
CA PHE A 43 12.35 -0.90 4.77
C PHE A 43 11.52 -1.94 4.02
N VAL A 44 10.85 -2.82 4.75
CA VAL A 44 9.91 -3.78 4.20
C VAL A 44 8.50 -3.36 4.61
N GLY A 45 7.69 -3.03 3.61
CA GLY A 45 6.26 -2.75 3.76
C GLY A 45 5.44 -4.00 3.46
N ASN A 46 4.77 -4.55 4.47
CA ASN A 46 3.79 -5.61 4.30
C ASN A 46 2.40 -4.99 4.18
N PHE A 47 1.71 -5.25 3.06
CA PHE A 47 0.37 -4.73 2.79
C PHE A 47 -0.61 -5.90 2.65
N LYS A 48 -1.68 -5.87 3.44
CA LYS A 48 -2.80 -6.83 3.36
C LYS A 48 -4.05 -6.07 2.96
N VAL A 49 -4.53 -6.34 1.75
CA VAL A 49 -5.77 -5.77 1.23
C VAL A 49 -6.88 -6.81 1.38
N TYR A 50 -8.00 -6.41 1.95
CA TYR A 50 -9.17 -7.26 2.16
C TYR A 50 -10.26 -6.94 1.13
N ASN A 51 -11.13 -7.91 0.89
CA ASN A 51 -12.27 -7.78 -0.04
C ASN A 51 -11.86 -7.43 -1.48
N LEU A 52 -10.70 -7.94 -1.91
CA LEU A 52 -10.24 -7.77 -3.28
C LEU A 52 -11.11 -8.62 -4.22
N SER A 53 -11.54 -8.06 -5.35
CA SER A 53 -12.26 -8.85 -6.34
C SER A 53 -11.33 -9.92 -6.95
N PRO A 54 -11.84 -11.10 -7.33
CA PRO A 54 -11.05 -12.12 -8.02
C PRO A 54 -10.37 -11.57 -9.30
N THR A 55 -11.06 -10.66 -10.00
CA THR A 55 -10.53 -9.96 -11.17
C THR A 55 -9.29 -9.15 -10.83
N THR A 56 -9.34 -8.33 -9.77
CA THR A 56 -8.21 -7.52 -9.32
C THR A 56 -7.05 -8.41 -8.84
N GLN A 57 -7.36 -9.52 -8.16
CA GLN A 57 -6.35 -10.46 -7.69
C GLN A 57 -5.59 -11.08 -8.86
N ASN A 58 -6.30 -11.54 -9.88
CA ASN A 58 -5.69 -12.13 -11.07
C ASN A 58 -4.79 -11.13 -11.79
N ARG A 59 -5.21 -9.87 -11.93
CA ARG A 59 -4.38 -8.80 -12.52
C ARG A 59 -3.06 -8.59 -11.76
N ILE A 60 -3.12 -8.58 -10.42
CA ILE A 60 -1.92 -8.47 -9.57
C ILE A 60 -1.01 -9.69 -9.76
N MET A 61 -1.58 -10.90 -9.77
CA MET A 61 -0.80 -12.14 -9.93
C MET A 61 -0.18 -12.29 -11.32
N GLN A 62 -0.77 -11.69 -12.34
CA GLN A 62 -0.24 -11.67 -13.72
C GLN A 62 0.97 -10.75 -13.89
N LYS A 63 1.46 -10.10 -12.82
CA LYS A 63 2.56 -9.13 -12.87
C LYS A 63 2.28 -7.95 -13.80
N GLU A 64 1.01 -7.56 -13.91
CA GLU A 64 0.56 -6.39 -14.66
C GLU A 64 1.02 -5.08 -14.01
N PHE A 65 1.40 -5.10 -12.72
CA PHE A 65 1.88 -3.94 -11.98
C PHE A 65 3.34 -4.12 -11.59
N SER A 66 4.14 -3.09 -11.83
CA SER A 66 5.58 -3.07 -11.54
C SER A 66 5.92 -2.33 -10.25
N ARG A 67 5.05 -1.42 -9.79
CA ARG A 67 5.25 -0.60 -8.59
C ARG A 67 4.02 -0.50 -7.70
N ILE A 68 4.29 -0.37 -6.40
CA ILE A 68 3.29 -0.03 -5.38
C ILE A 68 3.57 1.40 -4.92
N GLN A 69 2.57 2.26 -4.96
CA GLN A 69 2.60 3.59 -4.36
C GLN A 69 1.61 3.65 -3.21
N VAL A 70 2.09 4.12 -2.06
CA VAL A 70 1.28 4.22 -0.84
C VAL A 70 1.40 5.62 -0.28
N ILE A 71 0.25 6.26 -0.09
CA ILE A 71 0.13 7.54 0.61
C ILE A 71 -0.65 7.24 1.88
N ALA A 72 0.06 7.19 3.00
CA ALA A 72 -0.55 6.96 4.30
C ALA A 72 -0.16 8.10 5.23
N GLY A 73 -1.14 8.85 5.73
CA GLY A 73 -0.88 10.01 6.57
C GLY A 73 -2.07 10.43 7.42
N TYR A 74 -1.82 11.34 8.35
CA TYR A 74 -2.87 11.97 9.13
C TYR A 74 -3.44 13.14 8.33
N LYS A 75 -4.77 13.16 8.13
CA LYS A 75 -5.42 14.28 7.47
C LYS A 75 -5.43 15.47 8.44
N GLY A 76 -4.59 16.47 8.19
CA GLY A 76 -4.63 17.76 8.91
C GLY A 76 -3.36 18.25 9.60
N GLN A 77 -2.18 17.68 9.34
CA GLN A 77 -0.92 18.35 9.71
C GLN A 77 -0.03 18.50 8.46
N PRO A 78 0.04 19.70 7.88
CA PRO A 78 1.22 20.06 7.09
C PRO A 78 2.41 20.16 8.06
N ASP A 79 3.52 19.52 7.70
CA ASP A 79 4.83 19.96 8.18
C ASP A 79 5.16 21.32 7.54
#